data_AF-A0A852NI89-F1
#
_entry.id   AF-A0A852NI89-F1
#
_cell.length_a   1.000
_cell.length_b   1.000
_cell.length_c   1.000
_cell.angle_alpha   90.00
_cell.angle_beta   90.00
_cell.angle_gamma   90.00
#
_symmetry.space_group_name_H-M   'P 1'
#
loop_
_entity.id
_entity.type
_entity.pdbx_description
1 polymer ?
#
loop_
_entity_poly.entity_id
_entity_poly.type
_entity_poly.pdbx_seq_one_letter_code
_entity_poly.pdbx_strand_id
1 'polypeptide(L)'
;AAGEALCLSYTGCNFLRQRLVLATLSGRPLKIRKIRAKEEDPGLRDFEASFIRLIDKVTNGSRIEINQTGTTLYYQPGLLYGGSLEHDCSPSRGIGYYLESLLCLAPFTKHPLKIVLRGVTNDQVDPSVDVLKATALPLLKKFGIDGESLEIKINRRGMPPKGGGEILFACPVRKVLQPIQFIDPGKIKRIRGTAY
;
A
#
# COMPACT_ATOMS: atom_id res chain seq x y z
N ALA A 1 4.36 32.87 -7.49
CA ALA A 1 5.38 31.96 -8.02
C ALA A 1 5.36 30.68 -7.18
N ALA A 2 4.77 29.60 -7.69
CA ALA A 2 4.77 28.32 -7.00
C ALA A 2 6.19 27.75 -7.07
N GLY A 3 6.86 27.62 -5.92
CA GLY A 3 8.22 27.08 -5.86
C GLY A 3 8.29 25.71 -6.52
N GLU A 4 9.26 25.50 -7.39
CA GLU A 4 9.59 24.18 -7.91
C GLU A 4 9.81 23.24 -6.72
N ALA A 5 8.86 22.34 -6.49
CA ALA A 5 8.98 21.36 -5.42
C ALA A 5 10.24 20.52 -5.68
N LEU A 6 11.22 20.64 -4.79
CA LEU A 6 12.53 20.02 -4.89
C LEU A 6 12.35 18.50 -5.06
N CYS A 7 12.63 18.00 -6.26
CA CYS A 7 12.45 16.59 -6.62
C CYS A 7 13.48 15.73 -5.88
N LEU A 8 12.99 14.80 -5.03
CA LEU A 8 13.84 13.94 -4.22
C LEU A 8 14.47 12.85 -5.08
N SER A 9 15.80 12.66 -5.02
CA SER A 9 16.47 11.62 -5.78
C SER A 9 16.91 10.45 -4.90
N TYR A 10 16.53 9.23 -5.30
CA TYR A 10 16.92 7.98 -4.65
C TYR A 10 17.60 7.03 -5.63
N THR A 11 18.30 6.03 -5.09
CA THR A 11 18.96 4.98 -5.87
C THR A 11 18.54 3.60 -5.38
N GLY A 12 18.43 2.64 -6.31
CA GLY A 12 18.12 1.23 -6.05
C GLY A 12 16.63 0.95 -5.78
N CYS A 13 16.28 -0.33 -5.70
CA CYS A 13 14.91 -0.82 -5.49
C CYS A 13 14.47 -0.86 -4.01
N ASN A 14 15.40 -0.71 -3.07
CA ASN A 14 15.08 -0.81 -1.64
C ASN A 14 14.06 0.25 -1.22
N PHE A 15 13.11 -0.17 -0.38
CA PHE A 15 12.06 0.68 0.16
C PHE A 15 11.19 1.40 -0.90
N LEU A 16 11.03 0.82 -2.09
CA LEU A 16 10.26 1.44 -3.18
C LEU A 16 8.82 1.78 -2.74
N ARG A 17 8.12 0.85 -2.06
CA ARG A 17 6.76 1.09 -1.53
C ARG A 17 6.74 2.27 -0.55
N GLN A 18 7.63 2.25 0.44
CA GLN A 18 7.70 3.28 1.48
C GLN A 18 8.02 4.65 0.87
N ARG A 19 8.96 4.73 -0.08
CA ARG A 19 9.30 5.97 -0.79
C ARG A 19 8.10 6.53 -1.54
N LEU A 20 7.34 5.69 -2.24
CA LEU A 20 6.14 6.12 -2.95
C LEU A 20 5.05 6.58 -1.96
N VAL A 21 4.76 5.82 -0.91
CA VAL A 21 3.79 6.21 0.13
C VAL A 21 4.16 7.55 0.77
N LEU A 22 5.43 7.74 1.15
CA LEU A 22 5.89 8.98 1.77
C LEU A 22 5.87 10.15 0.78
N ALA A 23 6.17 9.94 -0.50
CA ALA A 23 5.99 10.96 -1.53
C ALA A 23 4.52 11.36 -1.67
N THR A 24 3.61 10.39 -1.70
CA THR A 24 2.16 10.64 -1.76
C THR A 24 1.68 11.44 -0.55
N LEU A 25 2.11 11.07 0.67
CA LEU A 25 1.73 11.77 1.90
C LEU A 25 2.33 13.17 2.02
N SER A 26 3.58 13.36 1.56
CA SER A 26 4.27 14.65 1.64
C SER A 26 4.00 15.59 0.47
N GLY A 27 3.37 15.09 -0.60
CA GLY A 27 3.15 15.84 -1.84
C GLY A 27 4.44 16.18 -2.60
N ARG A 28 5.56 15.52 -2.30
CA ARG A 28 6.86 15.81 -2.91
C ARG A 28 7.17 14.85 -4.06
N PRO A 29 7.53 15.36 -5.25
CA PRO A 29 7.95 14.49 -6.35
C PRO A 29 9.27 13.78 -6.02
N LEU A 30 9.44 12.57 -6.55
CA LEU A 30 10.67 11.80 -6.41
C LEU A 30 11.12 11.16 -7.74
N LYS A 31 12.40 10.83 -7.79
CA LYS A 31 13.05 10.08 -8.86
C LYS A 31 13.93 8.97 -8.28
N ILE A 32 13.60 7.71 -8.60
CA ILE A 32 14.39 6.54 -8.23
C ILE A 32 15.19 6.11 -9.44
N ARG A 33 16.52 5.99 -9.29
CA ARG A 33 17.46 5.59 -10.36
C ARG A 33 18.13 4.26 -10.03
N LYS A 34 18.70 3.62 -11.05
CA LYS A 34 19.47 2.37 -10.92
C LYS A 34 18.69 1.25 -10.22
N ILE A 35 17.40 1.12 -10.50
CA ILE A 35 16.58 0.01 -10.00
C ILE A 35 17.10 -1.27 -10.67
N ARG A 36 17.74 -2.14 -9.88
CA ARG A 36 18.32 -3.43 -10.33
C ARG A 36 19.22 -3.33 -11.58
N ALA A 37 19.89 -2.20 -11.78
CA ALA A 37 20.63 -1.93 -13.02
C ALA A 37 21.86 -2.84 -13.26
N LYS A 38 22.22 -3.69 -12.30
CA LYS A 38 23.34 -4.65 -12.39
C LYS A 38 22.88 -6.11 -12.40
N GLU A 39 21.57 -6.36 -12.31
CA GLU A 39 21.02 -7.73 -12.39
C GLU A 39 20.83 -8.15 -13.85
N GLU A 40 20.72 -9.46 -14.08
CA GLU A 40 20.49 -10.04 -15.41
C GLU A 40 19.19 -9.54 -16.05
N ASP A 41 18.14 -9.41 -15.23
CA ASP A 41 16.86 -8.81 -15.61
C ASP A 41 16.70 -7.45 -14.88
N PRO A 42 17.12 -6.34 -15.52
CA PRO A 42 17.17 -5.03 -14.88
C PRO A 42 15.79 -4.36 -14.79
N GLY A 43 15.64 -3.49 -13.79
CA GLY A 43 14.48 -2.62 -13.65
C GLY A 43 13.44 -3.05 -12.62
N LEU A 44 12.22 -2.54 -12.81
CA LEU A 44 11.07 -2.82 -11.96
C LEU A 44 10.56 -4.24 -12.19
N ARG A 45 10.19 -4.92 -11.10
CA ARG A 45 9.50 -6.21 -11.18
C ARG A 45 8.01 -6.00 -11.44
N ASP A 46 7.34 -7.04 -11.91
CA ASP A 46 5.91 -7.07 -12.21
C ASP A 46 5.03 -6.62 -11.03
N PHE A 47 5.36 -7.03 -9.80
CA PHE A 47 4.65 -6.64 -8.58
C PHE A 47 4.89 -5.17 -8.20
N GLU A 48 6.04 -4.59 -8.53
CA GLU A 48 6.31 -3.16 -8.34
C GLU A 48 5.56 -2.32 -9.37
N ALA A 49 5.53 -2.76 -10.63
CA ALA A 49 4.71 -2.14 -11.66
C ALA A 49 3.21 -2.22 -11.31
N SER A 50 2.74 -3.35 -10.78
CA SER A 50 1.38 -3.50 -10.28
C SER A 50 1.09 -2.56 -9.11
N PHE A 51 2.04 -2.39 -8.18
CA PHE A 51 1.91 -1.47 -7.06
C PHE A 51 1.84 0.00 -7.51
N ILE A 52 2.67 0.39 -8.48
CA ILE A 52 2.64 1.74 -9.06
C ILE A 52 1.29 2.03 -9.70
N ARG A 53 0.72 1.06 -10.45
CA ARG A 53 -0.65 1.16 -11.00
C ARG A 53 -1.71 1.28 -9.91
N LEU A 54 -1.55 0.60 -8.78
CA LEU A 54 -2.46 0.73 -7.64
C LEU A 54 -2.42 2.14 -7.05
N ILE A 55 -1.22 2.69 -6.84
CA ILE A 55 -1.07 4.08 -6.35
C ILE A 55 -1.72 5.06 -7.31
N ASP A 56 -1.48 4.90 -8.61
CA ASP A 56 -2.08 5.74 -9.65
C ASP A 56 -3.62 5.70 -9.63
N LYS A 57 -4.23 4.53 -9.44
CA LYS A 57 -5.70 4.37 -9.29
C LYS A 57 -6.27 5.07 -8.05
N VAL A 58 -5.51 5.10 -6.96
CA VAL A 58 -5.96 5.69 -5.67
C VAL A 58 -5.78 7.20 -5.66
N THR A 59 -4.85 7.72 -6.46
CA THR A 59 -4.61 9.15 -6.65
C THR A 59 -5.33 9.71 -7.88
N ASN A 60 -5.49 11.02 -7.94
CA ASN A 60 -5.96 11.73 -9.13
C ASN A 60 -4.92 12.81 -9.51
N GLY A 61 -4.52 12.84 -10.77
CA GLY A 61 -3.51 13.77 -11.29
C GLY A 61 -2.05 13.40 -10.95
N SER A 62 -1.78 12.14 -10.60
CA SER A 62 -0.40 11.63 -10.51
C SER A 62 0.26 11.62 -11.88
N ARG A 63 1.55 11.95 -11.92
CA ARG A 63 2.39 11.78 -13.12
C ARG A 63 3.47 10.76 -12.83
N ILE A 64 3.46 9.68 -13.61
CA ILE A 64 4.36 8.54 -13.42
C ILE A 64 5.09 8.30 -14.74
N GLU A 65 6.42 8.34 -14.70
CA GLU A 65 7.25 8.09 -15.88
C GLU A 65 8.27 7.00 -15.56
N ILE A 66 8.29 5.97 -16.41
CA ILE A 66 9.22 4.86 -16.31
C ILE A 66 10.01 4.85 -17.61
N ASN A 67 11.34 4.77 -17.52
CA ASN A 67 12.16 4.66 -18.71
C ASN A 67 11.98 3.29 -19.38
N GLN A 68 12.40 3.16 -20.65
CA GLN A 68 12.24 1.92 -21.42
C GLN A 68 12.81 0.67 -20.72
N THR A 69 13.91 0.82 -19.99
CA THR A 69 14.55 -0.29 -19.26
C THR A 69 14.01 -0.52 -17.85
N GLY A 70 13.01 0.24 -17.39
CA GLY A 70 12.45 0.12 -16.03
C GLY A 70 13.42 0.48 -14.90
N THR A 71 14.64 0.93 -15.20
CA THR A 71 15.70 1.23 -14.22
C THR A 71 15.57 2.60 -13.57
N THR A 72 14.70 3.46 -14.10
CA THR A 72 14.41 4.81 -13.59
C THR A 72 12.90 5.04 -13.53
N LEU A 73 12.44 5.46 -12.36
CA LEU A 73 11.05 5.84 -12.07
C LEU A 73 11.04 7.30 -11.63
N TYR A 74 10.25 8.14 -12.30
CA TYR A 74 9.84 9.44 -11.80
C TYR A 74 8.39 9.37 -11.35
N TYR A 75 8.12 9.85 -10.14
CA TYR A 75 6.79 9.88 -9.54
C TYR A 75 6.51 11.26 -8.99
N GLN A 76 5.50 11.91 -9.55
CA GLN A 76 4.92 13.13 -9.01
C GLN A 76 3.54 12.78 -8.43
N PRO A 77 3.37 12.90 -7.10
CA PRO A 77 2.14 12.50 -6.44
C PRO A 77 0.96 13.39 -6.86
N GLY A 78 -0.19 12.76 -7.06
CA GLY A 78 -1.48 13.43 -7.22
C GLY A 78 -2.23 13.56 -5.90
N LEU A 79 -3.47 14.03 -5.97
CA LEU A 79 -4.36 14.09 -4.79
C LEU A 79 -4.88 12.68 -4.47
N LEU A 80 -4.81 12.26 -3.19
CA LEU A 80 -5.47 11.03 -2.74
C LEU A 80 -6.99 11.16 -2.89
N TYR A 81 -7.58 10.45 -3.85
CA TYR A 81 -8.99 10.62 -4.21
C TYR A 81 -9.90 9.60 -3.54
N GLY A 82 -9.49 8.32 -3.53
CA GLY A 82 -10.28 7.22 -2.97
C GLY A 82 -11.45 6.81 -3.86
N GLY A 83 -12.53 6.30 -3.25
CA GLY A 83 -13.72 5.79 -3.96
C GLY A 83 -13.77 4.26 -4.08
N SER A 84 -14.64 3.77 -4.97
CA SER A 84 -14.81 2.34 -5.25
C SER A 84 -13.84 1.89 -6.34
N LEU A 85 -12.91 0.99 -6.01
CA LEU A 85 -11.84 0.56 -6.90
C LEU A 85 -11.72 -0.97 -6.94
N GLU A 86 -11.15 -1.48 -8.03
CA GLU A 86 -10.71 -2.88 -8.13
C GLU A 86 -9.26 -2.94 -8.61
N HIS A 87 -8.49 -3.88 -8.07
CA HIS A 87 -7.11 -4.10 -8.48
C HIS A 87 -6.70 -5.56 -8.42
N ASP A 88 -6.23 -6.06 -9.55
CA ASP A 88 -5.62 -7.37 -9.67
C ASP A 88 -4.12 -7.26 -9.30
N CYS A 89 -3.78 -7.82 -8.14
CA CYS A 89 -2.42 -7.91 -7.64
C CYS A 89 -1.62 -8.92 -8.49
N SER A 90 -0.33 -8.63 -8.72
CA SER A 90 0.54 -9.65 -9.31
C SER A 90 0.62 -10.88 -8.38
N PRO A 91 0.55 -12.12 -8.92
CA PRO A 91 0.67 -13.34 -8.14
C PRO A 91 2.08 -13.55 -7.54
N SER A 92 3.07 -12.77 -7.99
CA SER A 92 4.46 -12.81 -7.48
C SER A 92 4.59 -12.30 -6.05
N ARG A 93 3.56 -11.65 -5.50
CA ARG A 93 3.50 -11.13 -4.12
C ARG A 93 2.10 -11.29 -3.54
N GLY A 94 2.01 -11.45 -2.22
CA GLY A 94 0.74 -11.48 -1.51
C GLY A 94 -0.01 -10.14 -1.57
N ILE A 95 -1.34 -10.18 -1.45
CA ILE A 95 -2.21 -9.01 -1.33
C ILE A 95 -1.74 -8.10 -0.17
N GLY A 96 -1.16 -8.68 0.88
CA GLY A 96 -0.57 -7.94 1.99
C GLY A 96 0.48 -6.90 1.57
N TYR A 97 1.25 -7.18 0.51
CA TYR A 97 2.22 -6.24 -0.07
C TYR A 97 1.57 -4.91 -0.51
N TYR A 98 0.35 -5.00 -1.04
CA TYR A 98 -0.41 -3.85 -1.53
C TYR A 98 -1.22 -3.21 -0.41
N LEU A 99 -1.89 -4.04 0.40
CA LEU A 99 -2.79 -3.63 1.47
C LEU A 99 -2.06 -2.81 2.54
N GLU A 100 -0.81 -3.17 2.89
CA GLU A 100 0.00 -2.41 3.86
C GLU A 100 0.12 -0.93 3.49
N SER A 101 0.34 -0.61 2.22
CA SER A 101 0.46 0.78 1.76
C SER A 101 -0.91 1.48 1.73
N LEU A 102 -1.98 0.77 1.38
CA LEU A 102 -3.33 1.33 1.42
C LEU A 102 -3.77 1.66 2.84
N LEU A 103 -3.40 0.86 3.85
CA LEU A 103 -3.69 1.16 5.25
C LEU A 103 -3.10 2.51 5.69
N CYS A 104 -1.95 2.90 5.14
CA CYS A 104 -1.31 4.18 5.42
C CYS A 104 -1.92 5.36 4.64
N LEU A 105 -2.47 5.11 3.44
CA LEU A 105 -2.96 6.17 2.55
C LEU A 105 -4.48 6.41 2.65
N ALA A 106 -5.26 5.34 2.84
CA ALA A 106 -6.71 5.35 2.78
C ALA A 106 -7.41 6.32 3.75
N PRO A 107 -6.90 6.57 4.97
CA PRO A 107 -7.51 7.56 5.85
C PRO A 107 -7.49 8.99 5.27
N PHE A 108 -6.54 9.29 4.39
CA PHE A 108 -6.28 10.64 3.89
C PHE A 108 -6.87 10.91 2.50
N THR A 109 -7.70 10.00 1.98
CA THR A 109 -8.37 10.20 0.69
C THR A 109 -9.50 11.22 0.79
N LYS A 110 -9.85 11.85 -0.34
CA LYS A 110 -10.98 12.79 -0.43
C LYS A 110 -12.32 12.10 -0.18
N HIS A 111 -12.50 10.89 -0.69
CA HIS A 111 -13.68 10.05 -0.52
C HIS A 111 -13.31 8.74 0.18
N PRO A 112 -14.22 8.10 0.94
CA PRO A 112 -13.95 6.81 1.55
C PRO A 112 -13.44 5.80 0.53
N LEU A 113 -12.41 5.05 0.88
CA LEU A 113 -11.85 4.04 0.00
C LEU A 113 -12.60 2.72 0.22
N LYS A 114 -13.09 2.14 -0.87
CA LYS A 114 -13.61 0.77 -0.90
C LYS A 114 -12.96 0.05 -2.07
N ILE A 115 -12.05 -0.87 -1.80
CA ILE A 115 -11.25 -1.52 -2.83
C ILE A 115 -11.31 -3.04 -2.73
N VAL A 116 -11.55 -3.67 -3.87
CA VAL A 116 -11.42 -5.12 -4.04
C VAL A 116 -10.02 -5.42 -4.56
N LEU A 117 -9.26 -6.22 -3.82
CA LEU A 117 -7.95 -6.71 -4.23
C LEU A 117 -8.06 -8.20 -4.54
N ARG A 118 -7.60 -8.61 -5.73
CA ARG A 118 -7.58 -10.01 -6.17
C ARG A 118 -6.15 -10.51 -6.33
N GLY A 119 -5.86 -11.73 -5.89
CA GLY A 119 -4.51 -12.30 -5.95
C GLY A 119 -4.25 -13.36 -4.88
N VAL A 120 -2.99 -13.48 -4.47
CA VAL A 120 -2.57 -14.39 -3.39
C VAL A 120 -2.88 -13.78 -2.04
N THR A 121 -3.69 -14.42 -1.18
CA THR A 121 -4.01 -13.90 0.16
C THR A 121 -2.91 -14.19 1.18
N ASN A 122 -2.13 -15.24 0.96
CA ASN A 122 -1.14 -15.76 1.89
C ASN A 122 0.05 -16.34 1.12
N ASP A 123 1.25 -15.82 1.38
CA ASP A 123 2.51 -16.38 0.90
C ASP A 123 3.50 -16.50 2.08
N GLN A 124 4.77 -16.78 1.79
CA GLN A 124 5.83 -16.95 2.80
C GLN A 124 6.65 -15.68 3.05
N VAL A 125 6.36 -14.58 2.36
CA VAL A 125 7.23 -13.39 2.30
C VAL A 125 6.51 -12.15 2.82
N ASP A 126 5.25 -11.98 2.45
CA ASP A 126 4.42 -10.83 2.76
C ASP A 126 3.55 -11.06 3.99
N PRO A 127 3.15 -9.99 4.70
CA PRO A 127 2.19 -10.12 5.78
C PRO A 127 0.88 -10.70 5.24
N SER A 128 0.36 -11.74 5.90
CA SER A 128 -0.94 -12.29 5.52
C SER A 128 -2.06 -11.28 5.73
N VAL A 129 -3.14 -11.43 4.97
CA VAL A 129 -4.33 -10.60 5.17
C VAL A 129 -4.91 -10.79 6.58
N ASP A 130 -4.79 -11.97 7.19
CA ASP A 130 -5.20 -12.21 8.58
C ASP A 130 -4.37 -11.41 9.58
N VAL A 131 -3.05 -11.35 9.40
CA VAL A 131 -2.16 -10.58 10.27
C VAL A 131 -2.52 -9.10 10.18
N LEU A 132 -2.72 -8.56 8.97
CA LEU A 132 -3.12 -7.16 8.79
C LEU A 132 -4.51 -6.89 9.39
N LYS A 133 -5.47 -7.81 9.20
CA LYS A 133 -6.80 -7.69 9.81
C LYS A 133 -6.75 -7.70 11.34
N ALA A 134 -5.94 -8.58 11.93
CA ALA A 134 -5.84 -8.77 13.37
C ALA A 134 -5.01 -7.67 14.05
N THR A 135 -4.05 -7.06 13.36
CA THR A 135 -3.11 -6.10 13.96
C THR A 135 -3.34 -4.66 13.50
N ALA A 136 -3.49 -4.44 12.19
CA ALA A 136 -3.58 -3.09 11.64
C ALA A 136 -4.92 -2.42 11.95
N LEU A 137 -6.05 -3.13 11.84
CA LEU A 137 -7.36 -2.52 12.13
C LEU A 137 -7.49 -2.04 13.59
N PRO A 138 -7.11 -2.82 14.62
CA PRO A 138 -7.08 -2.32 15.99
C PRO A 138 -6.13 -1.14 16.19
N LEU A 139 -4.99 -1.12 15.48
CA LEU A 139 -4.04 -0.01 15.55
C LEU A 139 -4.62 1.27 14.95
N LEU A 140 -5.23 1.19 13.76
CA LEU A 140 -5.88 2.33 13.11
C LEU A 140 -7.01 2.92 13.97
N LYS A 141 -7.81 2.08 14.63
CA LYS A 141 -8.84 2.53 15.58
C LYS A 141 -8.25 3.36 16.72
N LYS A 142 -7.06 3.03 17.23
CA LYS A 142 -6.39 3.83 18.26
C LYS A 142 -5.94 5.21 17.75
N PHE A 143 -5.63 5.33 16.47
CA PHE A 143 -5.38 6.62 15.82
C PHE A 143 -6.67 7.41 15.54
N GLY A 144 -7.83 6.98 16.06
CA GLY A 144 -9.11 7.60 15.82
C GLY A 144 -9.66 7.35 14.41
N ILE A 145 -9.14 6.34 13.70
CA ILE A 145 -9.74 5.88 12.45
C ILE A 145 -10.78 4.82 12.83
N ASP A 146 -11.89 5.32 13.37
CA ASP A 146 -13.06 4.56 13.79
C ASP A 146 -14.24 4.83 12.85
N GLY A 147 -15.09 3.82 12.68
CA GLY A 147 -16.25 3.89 11.80
C GLY A 147 -16.73 2.50 11.40
N GLU A 148 -18.04 2.35 11.19
CA GLU A 148 -18.66 1.09 10.74
C GLU A 148 -18.09 0.60 9.40
N SER A 149 -17.54 1.51 8.60
CA SER A 149 -16.98 1.21 7.29
C SER A 149 -15.51 0.77 7.29
N LEU A 150 -14.80 0.77 8.44
CA LEU A 150 -13.44 0.26 8.48
C LEU A 150 -13.43 -1.28 8.58
N GLU A 151 -13.17 -1.94 7.46
CA GLU A 151 -13.15 -3.41 7.40
C GLU A 151 -12.11 -3.99 6.45
N ILE A 152 -11.62 -5.19 6.81
CA ILE A 152 -10.96 -6.12 5.90
C ILE A 152 -11.77 -7.41 5.90
N LYS A 153 -12.40 -7.71 4.77
CA LYS A 153 -13.19 -8.92 4.54
C LYS A 153 -12.50 -9.80 3.52
N ILE A 154 -12.24 -11.05 3.89
CA ILE A 154 -11.68 -12.05 2.99
C ILE A 154 -12.87 -12.75 2.34
N ASN A 155 -13.11 -12.51 1.05
CA ASN A 155 -14.20 -13.14 0.31
C ASN A 155 -13.79 -14.52 -0.20
N ARG A 156 -12.55 -14.64 -0.69
CA ARG A 156 -11.96 -15.90 -1.17
C ARG A 156 -10.49 -15.97 -0.79
N ARG A 157 -10.03 -17.16 -0.42
CA ARG A 157 -8.60 -17.44 -0.19
C ARG A 157 -7.93 -17.77 -1.52
N GLY A 158 -6.68 -17.35 -1.67
CA GLY A 158 -5.88 -17.66 -2.85
C GLY A 158 -4.44 -17.96 -2.46
N MET A 159 -3.90 -19.07 -2.95
CA MET A 159 -2.54 -19.52 -2.63
C MET A 159 -1.67 -19.48 -3.89
N PRO A 160 -0.34 -19.30 -3.76
CA PRO A 160 0.57 -19.46 -4.88
C PRO A 160 0.47 -20.88 -5.48
N PRO A 161 0.74 -21.08 -6.77
CA PRO A 161 1.15 -20.06 -7.75
C PRO A 161 -0.01 -19.36 -8.47
N LYS A 162 -1.24 -19.89 -8.39
CA LYS A 162 -2.38 -19.42 -9.18
C LYS A 162 -3.14 -18.24 -8.55
N GLY A 163 -3.00 -18.02 -7.23
CA GLY A 163 -3.75 -16.99 -6.51
C GLY A 163 -5.24 -17.31 -6.48
N GLY A 164 -6.08 -16.40 -7.01
CA GLY A 164 -7.55 -16.56 -7.05
C GLY A 164 -8.27 -16.11 -5.78
N GLY A 165 -7.54 -15.54 -4.83
CA GLY A 165 -8.10 -14.94 -3.63
C GLY A 165 -8.68 -13.56 -3.93
N GLU A 166 -9.58 -13.13 -3.05
CA GLU A 166 -10.26 -11.85 -3.15
C GLU A 166 -10.52 -11.31 -1.76
N ILE A 167 -10.14 -10.06 -1.54
CA ILE A 167 -10.44 -9.35 -0.30
C ILE A 167 -11.06 -7.99 -0.61
N LEU A 168 -11.95 -7.57 0.27
CA LEU A 168 -12.51 -6.23 0.31
C LEU A 168 -11.83 -5.48 1.46
N PHE A 169 -11.25 -4.32 1.14
CA PHE A 169 -10.79 -3.35 2.11
C PHE A 169 -11.66 -2.10 2.01
N ALA A 170 -12.24 -1.66 3.13
CA ALA A 170 -12.96 -0.41 3.23
C ALA A 170 -12.39 0.43 4.37
N CYS A 171 -12.26 1.74 4.14
CA CYS A 171 -11.72 2.69 5.11
C CYS A 171 -12.46 4.04 4.99
N PRO A 172 -12.98 4.58 6.11
CA PRO A 172 -13.49 5.94 6.15
C PRO A 172 -12.38 6.97 5.97
N VAL A 173 -12.78 8.18 5.57
CA VAL A 173 -11.87 9.34 5.54
C VAL A 173 -11.70 9.87 6.96
N ARG A 174 -10.45 10.18 7.33
CA ARG A 174 -10.10 10.84 8.58
C ARG A 174 -9.14 11.99 8.34
N LYS A 175 -9.61 13.22 8.61
CA LYS A 175 -8.81 14.44 8.45
C LYS A 175 -7.77 14.63 9.56
N VAL A 176 -8.06 14.11 10.75
CA VAL A 176 -7.22 14.30 11.94
C VAL A 176 -7.04 12.96 12.64
N LEU A 177 -5.78 12.57 12.83
CA LEU A 177 -5.41 11.40 13.63
C LEU A 177 -5.24 11.78 15.10
N GLN A 178 -5.61 10.86 15.98
CA GLN A 178 -5.32 10.98 17.41
C GLN A 178 -3.92 10.45 17.69
N PRO A 179 -3.03 11.24 18.33
CA PRO A 179 -1.73 10.74 18.73
C PRO A 179 -1.91 9.64 19.78
N ILE A 180 -1.12 8.58 19.66
CA ILE A 180 -1.11 7.47 20.61
C ILE A 180 0.22 7.43 21.36
N GLN A 181 0.18 7.16 22.65
CA GLN A 181 1.36 6.88 23.45
C GLN A 181 1.36 5.40 23.81
N PHE A 182 2.35 4.67 23.26
CA PHE A 182 2.51 3.23 23.45
C PHE A 182 3.85 2.97 24.14
N ILE A 183 3.99 3.50 25.35
CA ILE A 183 5.24 3.46 26.14
C ILE A 183 5.39 2.19 26.98
N ASP A 184 4.28 1.53 27.31
CA ASP A 184 4.25 0.30 28.09
C ASP A 184 3.73 -0.86 27.22
N PRO A 185 4.51 -1.95 27.03
CA PRO A 185 4.04 -3.14 26.31
C PRO A 185 2.85 -3.84 27.01
N GLY A 186 2.65 -3.61 28.30
CA GLY A 186 1.58 -4.21 29.08
C GLY A 186 1.73 -5.73 29.25
N LYS A 187 0.64 -6.39 29.69
CA LYS A 187 0.60 -7.84 29.94
C LYS A 187 -0.17 -8.57 28.83
N ILE A 188 0.31 -9.74 28.43
CA ILE A 188 -0.39 -10.64 27.50
C ILE A 188 -1.61 -11.24 28.21
N LYS A 189 -2.82 -10.85 27.78
CA LYS A 189 -4.07 -11.37 28.35
C LYS A 189 -4.55 -12.68 27.70
N ARG A 190 -4.34 -12.83 26.39
CA ARG A 190 -4.81 -13.99 25.61
C ARG A 190 -4.03 -14.10 24.31
N ILE A 191 -3.82 -15.34 23.86
CA ILE A 191 -3.29 -15.65 22.52
C ILE A 191 -4.48 -16.11 21.66
N ARG A 192 -4.56 -15.58 20.43
CA ARG A 192 -5.57 -15.94 19.43
C ARG A 192 -4.85 -16.17 18.09
N GLY A 193 -5.43 -17.04 17.27
CA GLY A 193 -4.93 -17.32 15.93
C GLY A 193 -6.07 -17.78 15.02
N THR A 194 -5.81 -17.71 13.72
CA THR A 194 -6.68 -18.26 12.69
C THR A 194 -5.89 -19.35 11.98
N ALA A 195 -6.40 -20.58 11.97
CA ALA A 195 -5.90 -21.67 11.15
C ALA A 195 -6.94 -21.97 10.06
N TYR A 196 -6.48 -22.13 8.82
CA TYR A 196 -7.31 -22.42 7.66
C TYR A 196 -6.54 -23.30 6.68
#